data_AF-A0A7R9FQT7-F1
#
_entry.id   AF-A0A7R9FQT7-F1
#
_cell.length_a   1.000
_cell.length_b   1.000
_cell.length_c   1.000
_cell.angle_alpha   90.00
_cell.angle_beta   90.00
_cell.angle_gamma   90.00
#
_symmetry.space_group_name_H-M   'P 1'
#
loop_
_entity.id
_entity.type
_entity.pdbx_description
1 polymer ?
#
loop_
_entity_poly.entity_id
_entity_poly.type
_entity_poly.pdbx_seq_one_letter_code
_entity_poly.pdbx_strand_id
1 'polypeptide(L)'
;MVIFRDYYGRLLTFPQIKVLVLIGYLGYLAVAIYGVTQLREGAVGEDKLTIDISTTGKYWQLNDRYFRKFSFGVDVMITETLDYSRNETQWKVEELLKKMESLPHIAESSYTNNWLRNFLSFIYTTGEFVDYDISDEEKFINTLKDTFLLDGTYGNEVIFNKAGTKIIATKYHLRTKDMQSVKEELMVMLDLRAIADASGLNVTVHSGPFKFFDQLVMVWPMTVTAVTAATVSMLIVSFLLIPDTICAIWVGLSIASIEAGVVGFMALAGLELDNVTAINIIMSIGFSVDFSAHITYAYVSSRGLPPNERLRESLHKLGVPILQSSLSTIVSLIPLTFIPSFILMAFFTLNFLVMSLGTIHGILILPVLLSVVGPGACSKKKQEDADEEKVSYPGKDHELSWKDCEVVVRKAGIMVHRRCKSLDASVLSGGVAKNGFINEAFPGLRKEAWNFLLGMYPYDSTEEEREEFRKTKVDDFYRMELQRRSISAEQESCCSAL
;
A
#
# COMPACT_ATOMS: atom_id res chain seq x y z
N MET A 1 -16.62 -22.88 18.62
CA MET A 1 -17.99 -23.44 18.42
C MET A 1 -17.96 -24.86 17.87
N VAL A 2 -18.93 -25.71 18.24
CA VAL A 2 -18.98 -27.16 17.95
C VAL A 2 -18.93 -27.47 16.44
N ILE A 3 -19.66 -26.72 15.60
CA ILE A 3 -19.74 -26.97 14.14
C ILE A 3 -18.36 -26.91 13.46
N PHE A 4 -17.58 -25.87 13.78
CA PHE A 4 -16.24 -25.67 13.22
C PHE A 4 -15.25 -26.76 13.61
N ARG A 5 -15.39 -27.32 14.81
CA ARG A 5 -14.48 -28.37 15.32
C ARG A 5 -14.89 -29.76 14.86
N ASP A 6 -16.18 -30.05 14.92
CA ASP A 6 -16.70 -31.43 14.90
C ASP A 6 -17.18 -31.86 13.51
N TYR A 7 -17.60 -30.91 12.67
CA TYR A 7 -17.97 -31.18 11.29
C TYR A 7 -16.91 -30.64 10.32
N TYR A 8 -16.70 -29.32 10.31
CA TYR A 8 -15.80 -28.68 9.33
C TYR A 8 -14.33 -29.05 9.56
N GLY A 9 -13.82 -28.90 10.78
CA GLY A 9 -12.45 -29.26 11.13
C GLY A 9 -12.19 -30.75 10.92
N ARG A 10 -13.17 -31.62 11.23
CA ARG A 10 -13.07 -33.07 10.98
C ARG A 10 -12.97 -33.37 9.49
N LEU A 11 -13.77 -32.71 8.64
CA LEU A 11 -13.70 -32.85 7.19
C LEU A 11 -12.29 -32.52 6.65
N LEU A 12 -11.66 -31.46 7.15
CA LEU A 12 -10.31 -31.06 6.73
C LEU A 12 -9.19 -32.00 7.22
N THR A 13 -9.48 -32.94 8.13
CA THR A 13 -8.50 -33.95 8.52
C THR A 13 -8.33 -35.07 7.50
N PHE A 14 -9.32 -35.31 6.63
CA PHE A 14 -9.24 -36.37 5.63
C PHE A 14 -8.15 -36.08 4.59
N PRO A 15 -7.27 -37.04 4.28
CA PRO A 15 -6.13 -36.82 3.38
C PRO A 15 -6.57 -36.44 1.95
N GLN A 16 -7.68 -37.00 1.47
CA GLN A 16 -8.26 -36.68 0.16
C GLN A 16 -8.66 -35.20 0.07
N ILE A 17 -9.29 -34.68 1.14
CA ILE A 17 -9.70 -33.27 1.21
C ILE A 17 -8.47 -32.36 1.28
N LYS A 18 -7.43 -32.73 2.02
CA LYS A 18 -6.18 -31.95 2.06
C LYS A 18 -5.53 -31.85 0.68
N VAL A 19 -5.44 -32.96 -0.05
CA VAL A 19 -4.90 -32.97 -1.41
C VAL A 19 -5.73 -32.08 -2.33
N LEU A 20 -7.07 -32.17 -2.27
CA LEU A 20 -7.97 -31.30 -3.02
C LEU A 20 -7.73 -29.81 -2.72
N VAL A 21 -7.59 -29.45 -1.44
CA VAL A 21 -7.32 -28.07 -1.01
C VAL A 21 -5.98 -27.57 -1.52
N LEU A 22 -4.93 -28.41 -1.47
CA LEU A 22 -3.61 -28.04 -1.99
C LEU A 22 -3.60 -27.86 -3.50
N ILE A 23 -4.28 -28.74 -4.26
CA ILE A 23 -4.44 -28.58 -5.71
C ILE A 23 -5.21 -27.30 -6.04
N GLY A 24 -6.32 -27.04 -5.32
CA GLY A 24 -7.09 -25.81 -5.47
C GLY A 24 -6.27 -24.56 -5.16
N TYR A 25 -5.44 -24.61 -4.12
CA TYR A 25 -4.53 -23.53 -3.75
C TYR A 25 -3.48 -23.24 -4.85
N LEU A 26 -2.87 -24.28 -5.43
CA LEU A 26 -1.94 -24.12 -6.55
C LEU A 26 -2.63 -23.54 -7.80
N GLY A 27 -3.86 -23.98 -8.09
CA GLY A 27 -4.67 -23.42 -9.18
C GLY A 27 -5.00 -21.95 -8.96
N TYR A 28 -5.42 -21.59 -7.74
CA TYR A 28 -5.61 -20.20 -7.33
C TYR A 28 -4.34 -19.37 -7.53
N LEU A 29 -3.18 -19.87 -7.07
CA LEU A 29 -1.92 -19.16 -7.17
C LEU A 29 -1.50 -18.95 -8.63
N ALA A 30 -1.71 -19.93 -9.49
CA ALA A 30 -1.43 -19.81 -10.92
C ALA A 30 -2.29 -18.72 -11.58
N VAL A 31 -3.59 -18.69 -11.28
CA VAL A 31 -4.51 -17.65 -11.79
C VAL A 31 -4.15 -16.27 -11.23
N ALA A 32 -3.83 -16.19 -9.95
CA ALA A 32 -3.42 -14.95 -9.30
C ALA A 32 -2.14 -14.38 -9.95
N ILE A 33 -1.09 -15.20 -10.09
CA ILE A 33 0.17 -14.79 -10.73
C ILE A 33 -0.06 -14.38 -12.19
N TYR A 34 -0.86 -15.13 -12.95
CA TYR A 34 -1.24 -14.74 -14.30
C TYR A 34 -1.94 -13.37 -14.31
N GLY A 35 -2.90 -13.14 -13.41
CA GLY A 35 -3.56 -11.85 -13.25
C GLY A 35 -2.60 -10.70 -12.94
N VAL A 36 -1.61 -10.92 -12.07
CA VAL A 36 -0.59 -9.91 -11.75
C VAL A 36 0.19 -9.49 -13.01
N THR A 37 0.48 -10.43 -13.94
CA THR A 37 1.13 -10.07 -15.22
C THR A 37 0.25 -9.27 -16.16
N GLN A 38 -1.07 -9.27 -15.95
CA GLN A 38 -2.03 -8.49 -16.72
C GLN A 38 -2.36 -7.13 -16.08
N LEU A 39 -1.72 -6.79 -14.96
CA LEU A 39 -1.95 -5.51 -14.30
C LEU A 39 -1.57 -4.35 -15.21
N ARG A 40 -2.52 -3.44 -15.42
CA ARG A 40 -2.32 -2.21 -16.19
C ARG A 40 -2.26 -1.02 -15.25
N GLU A 41 -1.45 -0.04 -15.60
CA GLU A 41 -1.47 1.26 -14.94
C GLU A 41 -2.78 1.98 -15.27
N GLY A 42 -3.49 2.35 -14.21
CA GLY A 42 -4.77 3.02 -14.24
C GLY A 42 -4.58 4.50 -14.43
N ALA A 43 -4.69 4.93 -15.68
CA ALA A 43 -4.79 6.32 -16.00
C ALA A 43 -6.26 6.71 -15.88
N VAL A 44 -6.71 6.94 -14.65
CA VAL A 44 -8.08 7.39 -14.36
C VAL A 44 -8.26 8.74 -15.03
N GLY A 45 -8.96 8.76 -16.17
CA GLY A 45 -9.37 9.99 -16.82
C GLY A 45 -10.25 10.82 -15.89
N GLU A 46 -10.32 12.12 -16.15
CA GLU A 46 -11.16 13.04 -15.35
C GLU A 46 -12.64 12.61 -15.33
N ASP A 47 -13.08 11.84 -16.34
CA ASP A 47 -14.41 11.22 -16.42
C ASP A 47 -14.67 10.25 -15.25
N LYS A 48 -13.73 9.35 -14.96
CA LYS A 48 -13.84 8.34 -13.89
C LYS A 48 -13.71 8.93 -12.47
N LEU A 49 -13.23 10.17 -12.33
CA LEU A 49 -13.17 10.90 -11.06
C LEU A 49 -14.51 11.56 -10.69
N THR A 50 -15.43 11.66 -11.64
CA THR A 50 -16.74 12.29 -11.42
C THR A 50 -17.83 11.25 -11.18
N ILE A 51 -18.92 11.68 -10.53
CA ILE A 51 -20.12 10.87 -10.46
C ILE A 51 -20.79 10.93 -11.84
N ASP A 52 -21.08 9.77 -12.45
CA ASP A 52 -21.55 9.68 -13.84
C ASP A 52 -22.81 10.51 -14.13
N ILE A 53 -23.69 10.66 -13.14
CA ILE A 53 -24.94 11.42 -13.27
C ILE A 53 -24.78 12.94 -13.14
N SER A 54 -23.61 13.41 -12.67
CA SER A 54 -23.36 14.82 -12.41
C SER A 54 -23.22 15.64 -13.70
N THR A 55 -23.48 16.95 -13.61
CA THR A 55 -23.25 17.88 -14.74
C THR A 55 -21.80 17.82 -15.22
N THR A 56 -20.85 17.66 -14.29
CA THR A 56 -19.42 17.55 -14.59
C THR A 56 -19.12 16.26 -15.36
N GLY A 57 -19.67 15.11 -14.94
CA GLY A 57 -19.51 13.85 -15.66
C GLY A 57 -20.08 13.90 -17.08
N LYS A 58 -21.28 14.49 -17.24
CA LYS A 58 -21.89 14.71 -18.56
C LYS A 58 -21.05 15.63 -19.45
N TYR A 59 -20.52 16.72 -18.89
CA TYR A 59 -19.65 17.63 -19.61
C TYR A 59 -18.42 16.89 -20.16
N TRP A 60 -17.73 16.12 -19.32
CA TRP A 60 -16.52 15.40 -19.72
C TRP A 60 -16.80 14.32 -20.76
N GLN A 61 -17.89 13.55 -20.62
CA GLN A 61 -18.29 12.57 -21.63
C GLN A 61 -18.57 13.22 -23.00
N LEU A 62 -19.24 14.38 -23.02
CA LEU A 62 -19.50 15.12 -24.26
C LEU A 62 -18.22 15.74 -24.84
N ASN A 63 -17.35 16.27 -23.97
CA ASN A 63 -16.07 16.85 -24.37
C ASN A 63 -15.15 15.79 -24.99
N ASP A 64 -15.05 14.62 -24.37
CA ASP A 64 -14.24 13.50 -24.88
C ASP A 64 -14.79 12.97 -26.22
N ARG A 65 -16.12 12.94 -26.37
CA ARG A 65 -16.77 12.47 -27.60
C ARG A 65 -16.67 13.44 -28.77
N TYR A 66 -16.79 14.75 -28.53
CA TYR A 66 -16.97 15.74 -29.61
C TYR A 66 -15.81 16.74 -29.75
N PHE A 67 -15.05 17.00 -28.68
CA PHE A 67 -14.10 18.11 -28.62
C PHE A 67 -12.65 17.66 -28.33
N ARG A 68 -12.34 16.36 -28.45
CA ARG A 68 -11.03 15.79 -28.16
C ARG A 68 -9.93 16.02 -29.21
N LYS A 69 -10.22 16.77 -30.28
CA LYS A 69 -9.23 17.05 -31.33
C LYS A 69 -7.98 17.77 -30.78
N PHE A 70 -8.20 18.72 -29.87
CA PHE A 70 -7.13 19.41 -29.14
C PHE A 70 -7.38 19.20 -27.63
N SER A 71 -6.66 18.27 -27.01
CA SER A 71 -6.94 17.85 -25.63
C SER A 71 -6.67 18.98 -24.62
N PHE A 72 -5.48 19.56 -24.64
CA PHE A 72 -5.10 20.68 -23.76
C PHE A 72 -3.98 21.53 -24.36
N GLY A 73 -3.88 22.77 -23.89
CA GLY A 73 -2.76 23.67 -24.20
C GLY A 73 -1.62 23.52 -23.20
N VAL A 74 -0.39 23.72 -23.65
CA VAL A 74 0.82 23.60 -22.83
C VAL A 74 1.56 24.92 -22.84
N ASP A 75 1.83 25.45 -21.65
CA ASP A 75 2.65 26.63 -21.46
C ASP A 75 4.12 26.24 -21.34
N VAL A 76 4.96 26.85 -22.18
CA VAL A 76 6.42 26.75 -22.14
C VAL A 76 6.94 28.09 -21.64
N MET A 77 7.49 28.10 -20.43
CA MET A 77 7.99 29.31 -19.76
C MET A 77 9.51 29.31 -19.76
N ILE A 78 10.12 30.35 -20.31
CA ILE A 78 11.55 30.63 -20.14
C ILE A 78 11.68 31.68 -19.07
N THR A 79 12.38 31.36 -17.97
CA THR A 79 12.52 32.22 -16.78
C THR A 79 13.91 32.81 -16.62
N GLU A 80 14.67 32.83 -17.70
CA GLU A 80 16.00 33.43 -17.79
C GLU A 80 15.92 34.82 -18.41
N THR A 81 16.75 35.75 -17.93
CA THR A 81 16.90 37.07 -18.56
C THR A 81 17.72 36.93 -19.82
N LEU A 82 17.07 37.04 -20.98
CA LEU A 82 17.67 36.83 -22.29
C LEU A 82 17.56 38.09 -23.15
N ASP A 83 18.59 38.33 -23.96
CA ASP A 83 18.63 39.39 -24.97
C ASP A 83 18.09 38.84 -26.29
N TYR A 84 16.83 39.16 -26.58
CA TYR A 84 16.11 38.71 -27.78
C TYR A 84 16.46 39.50 -29.04
N SER A 85 17.26 40.58 -28.94
CA SER A 85 17.78 41.29 -30.12
C SER A 85 18.82 40.46 -30.89
N ARG A 86 19.49 39.53 -30.20
CA ARG A 86 20.52 38.66 -30.79
C ARG A 86 19.91 37.49 -31.55
N ASN A 87 20.40 37.27 -32.78
CA ASN A 87 20.04 36.12 -33.61
C ASN A 87 20.31 34.78 -32.92
N GLU A 88 21.34 34.67 -32.09
CA GLU A 88 21.65 33.42 -31.36
C GLU A 88 20.54 33.06 -30.37
N THR A 89 20.03 34.04 -29.60
CA THR A 89 18.92 33.84 -28.65
C THR A 89 17.65 33.47 -29.40
N GLN A 90 17.32 34.21 -30.46
CA GLN A 90 16.15 33.93 -31.30
C GLN A 90 16.20 32.51 -31.87
N TRP A 91 17.37 32.08 -32.38
CA TRP A 91 17.56 30.75 -32.92
C TRP A 91 17.45 29.66 -31.84
N LYS A 92 18.04 29.84 -30.66
CA LYS A 92 17.94 28.89 -29.54
C LYS A 92 16.49 28.66 -29.12
N VAL A 93 15.72 29.74 -28.97
CA VAL A 93 14.29 29.67 -28.60
C VAL A 93 13.47 29.02 -29.71
N GLU A 94 13.72 29.36 -30.97
CA GLU A 94 13.02 28.76 -32.11
C GLU A 94 13.38 27.27 -32.29
N GLU A 95 14.64 26.88 -32.05
CA GLU A 95 15.08 25.48 -32.09
C GLU A 95 14.37 24.67 -31.00
N LEU A 96 14.30 25.19 -29.77
CA LEU A 96 13.57 24.59 -28.67
C LEU A 96 12.09 24.35 -29.04
N LEU A 97 11.40 25.39 -29.51
CA LEU A 97 9.99 25.29 -29.86
C LEU A 97 9.76 24.35 -31.04
N LYS A 98 10.61 24.39 -32.08
CA LYS A 98 10.53 23.44 -33.20
C LYS A 98 10.74 21.99 -32.78
N LYS A 99 11.66 21.72 -31.84
CA LYS A 99 11.84 20.37 -31.28
C LYS A 99 10.56 19.90 -30.58
N MET A 100 9.92 20.76 -29.79
CA MET A 100 8.64 20.44 -29.14
C MET A 100 7.50 20.27 -30.17
N GLU A 101 7.41 21.14 -31.17
CA GLU A 101 6.43 21.07 -32.26
C GLU A 101 6.60 19.83 -33.15
N SER A 102 7.80 19.23 -33.17
CA SER A 102 8.07 17.99 -33.92
C SER A 102 7.50 16.73 -33.27
N LEU A 103 7.04 16.81 -32.01
CA LEU A 103 6.40 15.70 -31.33
C LEU A 103 5.07 15.32 -31.99
N PRO A 104 4.73 14.02 -32.09
CA PRO A 104 3.58 13.55 -32.86
C PRO A 104 2.23 14.10 -32.36
N HIS A 105 2.10 14.29 -31.05
CA HIS A 105 0.88 14.78 -30.40
C HIS A 105 0.90 16.29 -30.09
N ILE A 106 1.86 17.02 -30.67
CA ILE A 106 1.86 18.49 -30.64
C ILE A 106 1.32 19.00 -31.98
N ALA A 107 0.47 20.01 -31.90
CA ALA A 107 -0.10 20.66 -33.05
C ALA A 107 0.99 21.37 -33.87
N GLU A 108 0.72 21.56 -35.15
CA GLU A 108 1.64 22.23 -36.06
C GLU A 108 1.96 23.65 -35.58
N SER A 109 3.11 24.18 -36.01
CA SER A 109 3.63 25.50 -35.64
C SER A 109 2.65 26.67 -35.84
N SER A 110 1.62 26.51 -36.70
CA SER A 110 0.54 27.47 -36.90
C SER A 110 -0.43 27.60 -35.72
N TYR A 111 -0.51 26.57 -34.87
CA TYR A 111 -1.33 26.55 -33.66
C TYR A 111 -0.57 26.97 -32.40
N THR A 112 0.76 27.13 -32.50
CA THR A 112 1.60 27.62 -31.41
C THR A 112 1.45 29.14 -31.31
N ASN A 113 1.05 29.62 -30.13
CA ASN A 113 1.09 31.06 -29.85
C ASN A 113 2.52 31.47 -29.51
N ASN A 114 3.23 32.03 -30.50
CA ASN A 114 4.63 32.42 -30.41
C ASN A 114 4.78 33.93 -30.68
N TRP A 115 4.88 34.72 -29.60
CA TRP A 115 5.01 36.17 -29.67
C TRP A 115 6.26 36.61 -30.44
N LEU A 116 7.37 35.87 -30.32
CA LEU A 116 8.65 36.23 -30.96
C LEU A 116 8.56 36.04 -32.47
N ARG A 117 8.05 34.89 -32.94
CA ARG A 117 7.83 34.62 -34.36
C ARG A 117 6.87 35.64 -34.97
N ASN A 118 5.79 35.97 -34.25
CA ASN A 118 4.80 36.93 -34.71
C ASN A 118 5.31 38.38 -34.69
N PHE A 119 6.12 38.76 -33.70
CA PHE A 119 6.79 40.06 -33.64
C PHE A 119 7.77 40.24 -34.80
N LEU A 120 8.65 39.26 -35.03
CA LEU A 120 9.61 39.31 -36.14
C LEU A 120 8.90 39.36 -37.50
N SER A 121 7.81 38.60 -37.66
CA SER A 121 6.99 38.67 -38.88
C SER A 121 6.31 40.04 -39.04
N PHE A 122 5.84 40.65 -37.94
CA PHE A 122 5.25 41.99 -37.94
C PHE A 122 6.28 43.05 -38.38
N ILE A 123 7.49 43.00 -37.83
CA ILE A 123 8.57 43.91 -38.20
C ILE A 123 8.97 43.71 -39.66
N TYR A 124 9.08 42.47 -40.13
CA TYR A 124 9.40 42.20 -41.53
C TYR A 124 8.34 42.74 -42.49
N THR A 125 7.05 42.53 -42.17
CA THR A 125 5.93 42.93 -43.04
C THR A 125 5.70 44.45 -43.02
N THR A 126 5.84 45.07 -41.84
CA THR A 126 5.64 46.53 -41.67
C THR A 126 6.90 47.32 -42.03
N GLY A 127 8.06 46.67 -41.97
CA GLY A 127 9.37 47.18 -42.36
C GLY A 127 9.45 47.67 -43.81
N GLU A 128 8.56 47.19 -44.68
CA GLU A 128 8.40 47.70 -46.05
C GLU A 128 7.89 49.16 -46.08
N PHE A 129 7.24 49.63 -45.00
CA PHE A 129 6.62 50.95 -44.90
C PHE A 129 7.23 51.84 -43.81
N VAL A 130 7.75 51.23 -42.74
CA VAL A 130 8.32 51.93 -41.57
C VAL A 130 9.59 51.22 -41.13
N ASP A 131 10.73 51.92 -41.15
CA ASP A 131 12.02 51.36 -40.73
C ASP A 131 12.10 51.25 -39.20
N TYR A 132 12.06 50.02 -38.68
CA TYR A 132 12.20 49.71 -37.27
C TYR A 132 13.60 49.16 -36.99
N ASP A 133 14.39 49.89 -36.20
CA ASP A 133 15.73 49.42 -35.79
C ASP A 133 15.63 48.52 -34.55
N ILE A 134 15.88 47.22 -34.74
CA ILE A 134 15.89 46.19 -33.69
C ILE A 134 17.31 45.66 -33.37
N SER A 135 18.35 46.39 -33.78
CA SER A 135 19.75 45.93 -33.71
C SER A 135 20.33 45.88 -32.29
N ASP A 136 19.71 46.57 -31.35
CA ASP A 136 20.16 46.71 -29.97
C ASP A 136 19.05 46.33 -28.99
N GLU A 137 19.41 45.83 -27.80
CA GLU A 137 18.47 45.29 -26.81
C GLU A 137 17.45 46.36 -26.38
N GLU A 138 17.91 47.60 -26.14
CA GLU A 138 17.04 48.71 -25.74
C GLU A 138 16.05 49.07 -26.84
N LYS A 139 16.52 49.16 -28.09
CA LYS A 139 15.65 49.50 -29.24
C LYS A 139 14.64 48.39 -29.51
N PHE A 140 15.08 47.13 -29.48
CA PHE A 140 14.21 45.96 -29.61
C PHE A 140 13.06 46.01 -28.60
N ILE A 141 13.38 46.26 -27.32
CA ILE A 141 12.40 46.29 -26.23
C ILE A 141 11.44 47.48 -26.37
N ASN A 142 11.95 48.66 -26.75
CA ASN A 142 11.10 49.84 -26.96
C ASN A 142 10.13 49.62 -28.12
N THR A 143 10.60 49.12 -29.26
CA THR A 143 9.73 48.78 -30.39
C THR A 143 8.71 47.70 -30.00
N LEU A 144 9.13 46.63 -29.34
CA LEU A 144 8.23 45.57 -28.88
C LEU A 144 7.07 46.14 -28.03
N LYS A 145 7.37 47.03 -27.08
CA LYS A 145 6.38 47.63 -26.18
C LYS A 145 5.47 48.63 -26.87
N ASP A 146 6.07 49.57 -27.59
CA ASP A 146 5.38 50.76 -28.10
C ASP A 146 4.62 50.49 -29.39
N THR A 147 4.86 49.36 -30.06
CA THR A 147 4.15 49.02 -31.29
C THR A 147 3.40 47.69 -31.21
N PHE A 148 4.07 46.61 -30.78
CA PHE A 148 3.51 45.26 -30.92
C PHE A 148 2.64 44.83 -29.74
N LEU A 149 3.04 45.16 -28.51
CA LEU A 149 2.32 44.75 -27.30
C LEU A 149 1.09 45.63 -26.98
N LEU A 150 0.86 46.72 -27.72
CA LEU A 150 -0.24 47.66 -27.47
C LEU A 150 -1.65 47.07 -27.67
N ASP A 151 -1.79 46.10 -28.58
CA ASP A 151 -3.05 45.38 -28.85
C ASP A 151 -3.53 44.59 -27.62
N GLY A 152 -2.60 44.16 -26.76
CA GLY A 152 -2.89 43.34 -25.60
C GLY A 152 -2.87 41.82 -25.85
N THR A 153 -2.81 41.36 -27.11
CA THR A 153 -2.72 39.93 -27.46
C THR A 153 -1.56 39.19 -26.77
N TYR A 154 -0.43 39.86 -26.54
CA TYR A 154 0.80 39.27 -25.96
C TYR A 154 1.22 39.86 -24.60
N GLY A 155 0.33 40.63 -23.97
CA GLY A 155 0.67 41.37 -22.75
C GLY A 155 1.03 40.50 -21.55
N ASN A 156 0.62 39.22 -21.55
CA ASN A 156 0.87 38.27 -20.46
C ASN A 156 1.97 37.25 -20.80
N GLU A 157 2.53 37.33 -22.00
CA GLU A 157 3.49 36.39 -22.57
C GLU A 157 4.93 36.91 -22.42
N VAL A 158 5.12 38.21 -22.24
CA VAL A 158 6.43 38.85 -22.08
C VAL A 158 6.47 39.67 -20.80
N ILE A 159 7.33 39.27 -19.86
CA ILE A 159 7.51 39.97 -18.59
C ILE A 159 8.83 40.72 -18.60
N PHE A 160 8.76 42.01 -18.30
CA PHE A 160 9.92 42.89 -18.19
C PHE A 160 10.36 43.08 -16.74
N ASN A 161 11.62 43.48 -16.55
CA ASN A 161 12.10 43.96 -15.25
C ASN A 161 11.38 45.26 -14.83
N LYS A 162 11.52 45.67 -13.56
CA LYS A 162 10.90 46.90 -13.03
C LYS A 162 11.24 48.17 -13.80
N ALA A 163 12.44 48.24 -14.37
CA ALA A 163 12.90 49.37 -15.18
C ALA A 163 12.38 49.33 -16.63
N GLY A 164 11.80 48.22 -17.06
CA GLY A 164 11.37 48.02 -18.44
C GLY A 164 12.51 47.86 -19.47
N THR A 165 13.73 47.61 -19.03
CA THR A 165 14.92 47.56 -19.90
C THR A 165 15.35 46.15 -20.29
N LYS A 166 14.81 45.11 -19.65
CA LYS A 166 15.15 43.71 -19.92
C LYS A 166 13.94 42.81 -19.86
N ILE A 167 13.94 41.75 -20.66
CA ILE A 167 12.94 40.69 -20.63
C ILE A 167 13.42 39.64 -19.63
N ILE A 168 12.65 39.43 -18.55
CA ILE A 168 13.02 38.53 -17.45
C ILE A 168 12.38 37.15 -17.55
N ALA A 169 11.22 37.08 -18.19
CA ALA A 169 10.53 35.82 -18.43
C ALA A 169 9.62 35.94 -19.65
N THR A 170 9.47 34.84 -20.36
CA THR A 170 8.57 34.75 -21.51
C THR A 170 7.79 33.45 -21.48
N LYS A 171 6.61 33.45 -22.07
CA LYS A 171 5.72 32.30 -22.15
C LYS A 171 5.26 32.07 -23.59
N TYR A 172 5.27 30.81 -24.01
CA TYR A 172 4.77 30.34 -25.29
C TYR A 172 3.66 29.32 -25.04
N HIS A 173 2.66 29.27 -25.91
CA HIS A 173 1.52 28.36 -25.73
C HIS A 173 1.44 27.37 -26.89
N LEU A 174 1.73 26.11 -26.62
CA LEU A 174 1.60 25.01 -27.57
C LEU A 174 0.22 24.37 -27.43
N ARG A 175 -0.27 23.74 -28.49
CA ARG A 175 -1.51 22.95 -28.46
C ARG A 175 -1.17 21.48 -28.68
N THR A 176 -1.79 20.60 -27.90
CA THR A 176 -1.71 19.15 -28.16
C THR A 176 -2.78 18.73 -29.16
N LYS A 177 -2.58 17.62 -29.87
CA LYS A 177 -3.52 17.08 -30.85
C LYS A 177 -3.65 15.56 -30.76
N ASP A 178 -4.83 15.07 -31.15
CA ASP A 178 -5.08 13.68 -31.52
C ASP A 178 -4.57 12.65 -30.48
N MET A 179 -4.93 12.82 -29.21
CA MET A 179 -4.64 11.85 -28.14
C MET A 179 -5.92 11.12 -27.74
N GLN A 180 -5.84 9.80 -27.65
CA GLN A 180 -6.97 8.92 -27.34
C GLN A 180 -6.82 8.23 -25.97
N SER A 181 -5.61 8.22 -25.41
CA SER A 181 -5.37 7.65 -24.09
C SER A 181 -4.66 8.62 -23.16
N VAL A 182 -4.98 8.55 -21.87
CA VAL A 182 -4.27 9.32 -20.83
C VAL A 182 -2.79 8.92 -20.77
N LYS A 183 -2.45 7.70 -21.22
CA LYS A 183 -1.06 7.28 -21.38
C LYS A 183 -0.32 8.11 -22.43
N GLU A 184 -0.94 8.40 -23.58
CA GLU A 184 -0.34 9.29 -24.59
C GLU A 184 -0.16 10.70 -24.03
N GLU A 185 -1.17 11.21 -23.31
CA GLU A 185 -1.10 12.52 -22.65
C GLU A 185 0.03 12.62 -21.63
N LEU A 186 0.22 11.55 -20.84
CA LEU A 186 1.33 11.41 -19.90
C LEU A 186 2.68 11.40 -20.61
N MET A 187 2.81 10.65 -21.71
CA MET A 187 4.07 10.56 -22.47
C MET A 187 4.44 11.92 -23.07
N VAL A 188 3.48 12.70 -23.58
CA VAL A 188 3.72 14.06 -24.07
C VAL A 188 4.30 14.96 -22.97
N MET A 189 3.78 14.88 -21.74
CA MET A 189 4.35 15.63 -20.62
C MET A 189 5.82 15.26 -20.38
N LEU A 190 6.15 13.97 -20.38
CA LEU A 190 7.51 13.48 -20.15
C LEU A 190 8.46 13.91 -21.29
N ASP A 191 8.02 13.77 -22.54
CA ASP A 191 8.81 14.16 -23.71
C ASP A 191 9.09 15.67 -23.75
N LEU A 192 8.08 16.50 -23.47
CA LEU A 192 8.25 17.96 -23.42
C LEU A 192 9.23 18.39 -22.33
N ARG A 193 9.16 17.77 -21.15
CA ARG A 193 10.11 18.04 -20.06
C ARG A 193 11.52 17.57 -20.40
N ALA A 194 11.67 16.41 -21.03
CA ALA A 194 12.97 15.93 -21.49
C ALA A 194 13.61 16.88 -22.52
N ILE A 195 12.81 17.45 -23.44
CA ILE A 195 13.28 18.46 -24.39
C ILE A 195 13.66 19.76 -23.67
N ALA A 196 12.86 20.19 -22.69
CA ALA A 196 13.16 21.38 -21.89
C ALA A 196 14.48 21.24 -21.12
N ASP A 197 14.70 20.10 -20.45
CA ASP A 197 15.93 19.80 -19.70
C ASP A 197 17.16 19.75 -20.61
N ALA A 198 17.01 19.28 -21.86
CA ALA A 198 18.08 19.20 -22.85
C ALA A 198 18.39 20.54 -23.55
N SER A 199 17.58 21.57 -23.34
CA SER A 199 17.67 22.83 -24.09
C SER A 199 18.83 23.75 -23.69
N GLY A 200 19.36 23.58 -22.47
CA GLY A 200 20.36 24.48 -21.89
C GLY A 200 19.83 25.85 -21.49
N LEU A 201 18.51 26.09 -21.62
CA LEU A 201 17.80 27.27 -21.14
C LEU A 201 17.03 26.92 -19.85
N ASN A 202 16.77 27.92 -19.00
CA ASN A 202 15.91 27.72 -17.82
C ASN A 202 14.42 27.67 -18.22
N VAL A 203 13.98 26.50 -18.69
CA VAL A 203 12.65 26.25 -19.26
C VAL A 203 11.81 25.41 -18.30
N THR A 204 10.59 25.87 -18.04
CA THR A 204 9.58 25.10 -17.31
C THR A 204 8.37 24.90 -18.22
N VAL A 205 7.92 23.65 -18.34
CA VAL A 205 6.74 23.29 -19.13
C VAL A 205 5.60 22.88 -18.21
N HIS A 206 4.42 23.47 -18.39
CA HIS A 206 3.26 23.18 -17.56
C HIS A 206 1.94 23.21 -18.32
N SER A 207 0.99 22.39 -17.89
CA SER A 207 -0.40 22.44 -18.28
C SER A 207 -1.28 22.04 -17.10
N GLY A 208 -2.55 22.45 -17.11
CA GLY A 208 -3.51 22.13 -16.05
C GLY A 208 -3.55 20.64 -15.66
N PRO A 209 -3.58 19.69 -16.62
CA PRO A 209 -3.58 18.25 -16.33
C PRO A 209 -2.27 17.68 -15.76
N PHE A 210 -1.13 18.36 -15.91
CA PHE A 210 0.18 17.82 -15.54
C PHE A 210 0.27 17.47 -14.04
N LYS A 211 -0.47 18.17 -13.18
CA LYS A 211 -0.57 17.84 -11.75
C LYS A 211 -1.08 16.41 -11.49
N PHE A 212 -2.01 15.94 -12.33
CA PHE A 212 -2.55 14.57 -12.22
C PHE A 212 -1.58 13.56 -12.82
N PHE A 213 -0.94 13.91 -13.93
CA PHE A 213 0.06 13.07 -14.57
C PHE A 213 1.29 12.86 -13.67
N ASP A 214 1.75 13.91 -12.98
CA ASP A 214 2.81 13.83 -11.98
C ASP A 214 2.47 12.83 -10.86
N GLN A 215 1.20 12.81 -10.44
CA GLN A 215 0.74 11.83 -9.47
C GLN A 215 0.75 10.41 -10.06
N LEU A 216 0.30 10.23 -11.30
CA LEU A 216 0.25 8.93 -11.98
C LEU A 216 1.64 8.31 -12.18
N VAL A 217 2.65 9.10 -12.55
CA VAL A 217 4.05 8.63 -12.68
C VAL A 217 4.55 8.01 -11.38
N MET A 218 4.11 8.57 -10.25
CA MET A 218 4.56 8.14 -8.93
C MET A 218 3.79 6.93 -8.37
N VAL A 219 2.59 6.62 -8.89
CA VAL A 219 1.76 5.52 -8.37
C VAL A 219 2.53 4.20 -8.36
N TRP A 220 3.02 3.76 -9.51
CA TRP A 220 3.70 2.48 -9.65
C TRP A 220 4.89 2.29 -8.70
N PRO A 221 5.93 3.16 -8.71
CA PRO A 221 7.08 2.99 -7.83
C PRO A 221 6.72 3.09 -6.35
N MET A 222 5.76 3.96 -5.99
CA MET A 222 5.30 4.09 -4.61
C MET A 222 4.55 2.83 -4.15
N THR A 223 3.66 2.26 -4.97
CA THR A 223 2.93 1.03 -4.63
C THR A 223 3.89 -0.13 -4.43
N VAL A 224 4.82 -0.37 -5.36
CA VAL A 224 5.79 -1.46 -5.24
C VAL A 224 6.65 -1.29 -3.98
N THR A 225 7.15 -0.08 -3.73
CA THR A 225 7.97 0.19 -2.54
C THR A 225 7.17 0.00 -1.24
N ALA A 226 5.93 0.49 -1.19
CA ALA A 226 5.08 0.37 -0.02
C ALA A 226 4.65 -1.07 0.26
N VAL A 227 4.22 -1.81 -0.78
CA VAL A 227 3.81 -3.22 -0.66
C VAL A 227 4.99 -4.09 -0.23
N THR A 228 6.17 -3.89 -0.83
CA THR A 228 7.38 -4.65 -0.45
C THR A 228 7.81 -4.31 0.97
N ALA A 229 7.87 -3.04 1.36
CA ALA A 229 8.21 -2.63 2.72
C ALA A 229 7.21 -3.16 3.77
N ALA A 230 5.91 -3.06 3.49
CA ALA A 230 4.87 -3.59 4.36
C ALA A 230 4.97 -5.11 4.49
N THR A 231 5.12 -5.85 3.39
CA THR A 231 5.27 -7.32 3.41
C THR A 231 6.51 -7.75 4.22
N VAL A 232 7.66 -7.08 4.03
CA VAL A 232 8.89 -7.36 4.78
C VAL A 232 8.71 -7.04 6.27
N SER A 233 8.09 -5.91 6.60
CA SER A 233 7.80 -5.55 8.00
C SER A 233 6.89 -6.58 8.68
N MET A 234 5.87 -7.08 7.99
CA MET A 234 4.96 -8.09 8.52
C MET A 234 5.64 -9.45 8.68
N LEU A 235 6.58 -9.80 7.81
CA LEU A 235 7.43 -10.98 8.00
C LEU A 235 8.29 -10.85 9.26
N ILE A 236 8.91 -9.69 9.48
CA ILE A 236 9.70 -9.40 10.70
C ILE A 236 8.82 -9.52 11.96
N VAL A 237 7.66 -8.87 11.95
CA VAL A 237 6.70 -8.93 13.07
C VAL A 237 6.22 -10.37 13.31
N SER A 238 5.97 -11.14 12.26
CA SER A 238 5.58 -12.55 12.37
C SER A 238 6.66 -13.39 13.04
N PHE A 239 7.94 -13.20 12.68
CA PHE A 239 9.06 -13.88 13.34
C PHE A 239 9.22 -13.50 14.82
N LEU A 240 8.90 -12.25 15.15
CA LEU A 240 8.97 -11.72 16.50
C LEU A 240 7.86 -12.24 17.41
N LEU A 241 6.63 -12.32 16.90
CA LEU A 241 5.44 -12.70 17.66
C LEU A 241 5.17 -14.21 17.68
N ILE A 242 5.48 -14.94 16.61
CA ILE A 242 5.20 -16.37 16.51
C ILE A 242 6.42 -17.16 17.00
N PRO A 243 6.30 -17.98 18.08
CA PRO A 243 7.43 -18.70 18.65
C PRO A 243 8.05 -19.76 17.74
N ASP A 244 7.35 -20.18 16.69
CA ASP A 244 7.77 -21.20 15.75
C ASP A 244 8.13 -20.57 14.38
N THR A 245 9.37 -20.75 13.94
CA THR A 245 9.92 -20.09 12.74
C THR A 245 9.31 -20.61 11.45
N ILE A 246 8.97 -21.90 11.37
CA ILE A 246 8.33 -22.49 10.19
C ILE A 246 6.92 -21.92 10.05
N CYS A 247 6.17 -21.85 11.16
CA CYS A 247 4.86 -21.21 11.17
C CYS A 247 4.93 -19.72 10.78
N ALA A 248 5.94 -18.98 11.24
CA ALA A 248 6.13 -17.57 10.87
C ALA A 248 6.37 -17.39 9.36
N ILE A 249 7.16 -18.27 8.73
CA ILE A 249 7.38 -18.25 7.27
C ILE A 249 6.07 -18.49 6.53
N TRP A 250 5.27 -19.47 6.96
CA TRP A 250 3.98 -19.77 6.33
C TRP A 250 2.98 -18.62 6.46
N VAL A 251 3.02 -17.85 7.55
CA VAL A 251 2.21 -16.62 7.67
C VAL A 251 2.64 -15.58 6.64
N GLY A 252 3.94 -15.33 6.51
CA GLY A 252 4.45 -14.41 5.49
C GLY A 252 4.09 -14.82 4.06
N LEU A 253 4.24 -16.12 3.74
CA LEU A 253 3.83 -16.67 2.44
C LEU A 253 2.32 -16.59 2.22
N SER A 254 1.51 -16.79 3.25
CA SER A 254 0.05 -16.64 3.19
C SER A 254 -0.34 -15.19 2.88
N ILE A 255 0.30 -14.21 3.53
CA ILE A 255 0.07 -12.79 3.26
C ILE A 255 0.44 -12.47 1.80
N ALA A 256 1.65 -12.84 1.36
CA ALA A 256 2.09 -12.61 -0.01
C ALA A 256 1.16 -13.28 -1.06
N SER A 257 0.64 -14.46 -0.74
CA SER A 257 -0.33 -15.19 -1.56
C SER A 257 -1.67 -14.46 -1.64
N ILE A 258 -2.21 -13.95 -0.53
CA ILE A 258 -3.45 -13.14 -0.51
C ILE A 258 -3.25 -11.89 -1.36
N GLU A 259 -2.15 -11.16 -1.18
CA GLU A 259 -1.86 -9.94 -1.94
C GLU A 259 -1.73 -10.20 -3.45
N ALA A 260 -1.02 -11.28 -3.84
CA ALA A 260 -0.94 -11.70 -5.24
C ALA A 260 -2.34 -12.01 -5.80
N GLY A 261 -3.22 -12.60 -4.99
CA GLY A 261 -4.62 -12.79 -5.33
C GLY A 261 -5.37 -11.48 -5.49
N VAL A 262 -5.30 -10.57 -4.52
CA VAL A 262 -6.00 -9.26 -4.60
C VAL A 262 -5.59 -8.51 -5.87
N VAL A 263 -4.30 -8.39 -6.12
CA VAL A 263 -3.77 -7.71 -7.33
C VAL A 263 -4.14 -8.47 -8.60
N GLY A 264 -4.00 -9.80 -8.61
CA GLY A 264 -4.28 -10.62 -9.78
C GLY A 264 -5.76 -10.63 -10.17
N PHE A 265 -6.66 -10.84 -9.21
CA PHE A 265 -8.10 -10.81 -9.45
C PHE A 265 -8.62 -9.39 -9.72
N MET A 266 -7.99 -8.35 -9.16
CA MET A 266 -8.25 -6.96 -9.54
C MET A 266 -7.98 -6.73 -11.03
N ALA A 267 -6.79 -7.13 -11.52
CA ALA A 267 -6.45 -7.00 -12.93
C ALA A 267 -7.38 -7.80 -13.84
N LEU A 268 -7.73 -9.04 -13.45
CA LEU A 268 -8.67 -9.87 -14.20
C LEU A 268 -10.11 -9.34 -14.17
N ALA A 269 -10.49 -8.58 -13.14
CA ALA A 269 -11.75 -7.86 -13.08
C ALA A 269 -11.76 -6.57 -13.92
N GLY A 270 -10.65 -6.25 -14.59
CA GLY A 270 -10.51 -5.06 -15.43
C GLY A 270 -10.28 -3.76 -14.65
N LEU A 271 -9.94 -3.87 -13.35
CA LEU A 271 -9.52 -2.72 -12.56
C LEU A 271 -8.03 -2.45 -12.80
N GLU A 272 -7.70 -1.17 -12.93
CA GLU A 272 -6.36 -0.70 -13.24
C GLU A 272 -5.68 -0.14 -11.97
N LEU A 273 -4.35 -0.08 -11.96
CA LEU A 273 -3.59 0.46 -10.82
C LEU A 273 -3.55 1.99 -10.83
N ASP A 274 -4.32 2.59 -9.94
CA ASP A 274 -4.38 4.03 -9.67
C ASP A 274 -4.07 4.33 -8.20
N ASN A 275 -4.17 5.60 -7.80
CA ASN A 275 -3.92 6.00 -6.40
C ASN A 275 -4.88 5.34 -5.39
N VAL A 276 -6.14 5.09 -5.78
CA VAL A 276 -7.17 4.57 -4.88
C VAL A 276 -6.98 3.08 -4.66
N THR A 277 -6.80 2.33 -5.75
CA THR A 277 -6.49 0.91 -5.75
C THR A 277 -5.14 0.64 -5.09
N ALA A 278 -4.13 1.49 -5.28
CA ALA A 278 -2.86 1.42 -4.56
C ALA A 278 -3.03 1.49 -3.03
N ILE A 279 -3.82 2.44 -2.53
CA ILE A 279 -4.12 2.54 -1.08
C ILE A 279 -4.85 1.29 -0.60
N ASN A 280 -5.79 0.76 -1.37
CA ASN A 280 -6.51 -0.46 -1.02
C ASN A 280 -5.59 -1.69 -0.98
N ILE A 281 -4.63 -1.82 -1.91
CA ILE A 281 -3.62 -2.89 -1.90
C ILE A 281 -2.71 -2.77 -0.67
N ILE A 282 -2.36 -1.56 -0.25
CA ILE A 282 -1.56 -1.37 0.98
C ILE A 282 -2.41 -1.73 2.22
N MET A 283 -3.68 -1.33 2.23
CA MET A 283 -4.63 -1.64 3.29
C MET A 283 -4.90 -3.15 3.41
N SER A 284 -4.94 -3.88 2.28
CA SER A 284 -5.20 -5.32 2.28
C SER A 284 -4.14 -6.11 3.06
N ILE A 285 -2.89 -5.66 3.06
CA ILE A 285 -1.81 -6.28 3.84
C ILE A 285 -2.17 -6.31 5.34
N GLY A 286 -2.76 -5.23 5.86
CA GLY A 286 -3.21 -5.15 7.26
C GLY A 286 -4.27 -6.20 7.58
N PHE A 287 -5.31 -6.28 6.74
CA PHE A 287 -6.39 -7.26 6.92
C PHE A 287 -5.91 -8.71 6.75
N SER A 288 -5.02 -8.97 5.78
CA SER A 288 -4.44 -10.29 5.49
C SER A 288 -3.66 -10.86 6.70
N VAL A 289 -2.97 -10.00 7.44
CA VAL A 289 -2.19 -10.37 8.63
C VAL A 289 -3.09 -10.83 9.75
N ASP A 290 -4.20 -10.14 10.01
CA ASP A 290 -5.13 -10.50 11.10
C ASP A 290 -5.63 -11.95 10.95
N PHE A 291 -6.06 -12.33 9.75
CA PHE A 291 -6.54 -13.69 9.48
C PHE A 291 -5.43 -14.73 9.64
N SER A 292 -4.26 -14.48 9.04
CA SER A 292 -3.16 -15.47 8.98
C SER A 292 -2.44 -15.64 10.32
N ALA A 293 -2.19 -14.53 11.03
CA ALA A 293 -1.47 -14.53 12.30
C ALA A 293 -2.31 -15.13 13.43
N HIS A 294 -3.58 -14.76 13.56
CA HIS A 294 -4.44 -15.28 14.63
C HIS A 294 -4.61 -16.79 14.53
N ILE A 295 -4.95 -17.33 13.34
CA ILE A 295 -5.15 -18.77 13.18
C ILE A 295 -3.86 -19.57 13.43
N THR A 296 -2.74 -19.06 12.94
CA THR A 296 -1.43 -19.69 13.14
C THR A 296 -1.02 -19.67 14.61
N TYR A 297 -1.25 -18.55 15.30
CA TYR A 297 -0.97 -18.47 16.73
C TYR A 297 -1.82 -19.44 17.54
N ALA A 298 -3.12 -19.61 17.22
CA ALA A 298 -3.96 -20.61 17.86
C ALA A 298 -3.48 -22.04 17.56
N TYR A 299 -3.04 -22.33 16.33
CA TYR A 299 -2.44 -23.61 15.97
C TYR A 299 -1.13 -23.88 16.75
N VAL A 300 -0.27 -22.86 16.88
CA VAL A 300 0.99 -22.94 17.63
C VAL A 300 0.76 -23.06 19.13
N SER A 301 -0.32 -22.49 19.67
CA SER A 301 -0.66 -22.53 21.09
C SER A 301 -1.21 -23.88 21.55
N SER A 302 -1.80 -24.67 20.65
CA SER A 302 -2.31 -26.03 20.94
C SER A 302 -1.20 -27.09 20.95
N ARG A 303 -0.02 -26.77 21.51
CA ARG A 303 1.12 -27.71 21.58
C ARG A 303 0.75 -28.97 22.36
N GLY A 304 1.20 -30.13 21.90
CA GLY A 304 0.95 -31.43 22.52
C GLY A 304 -0.14 -32.27 21.84
N LEU A 305 -0.99 -31.65 21.02
CA LEU A 305 -1.96 -32.36 20.17
C LEU A 305 -1.32 -32.79 18.83
N PRO A 306 -1.78 -33.88 18.20
CA PRO A 306 -1.38 -34.22 16.83
C PRO A 306 -1.81 -33.11 15.84
N PRO A 307 -1.12 -32.95 14.70
CA PRO A 307 -1.37 -31.85 13.75
C PRO A 307 -2.84 -31.68 13.33
N ASN A 308 -3.57 -32.78 13.15
CA ASN A 308 -5.00 -32.76 12.81
C ASN A 308 -5.87 -32.20 13.94
N GLU A 309 -5.57 -32.54 15.20
CA GLU A 309 -6.30 -32.01 16.35
C GLU A 309 -5.94 -30.55 16.61
N ARG A 310 -4.70 -30.14 16.34
CA ARG A 310 -4.29 -28.73 16.38
C ARG A 310 -5.06 -27.87 15.38
N LEU A 311 -5.26 -28.39 14.15
CA LEU A 311 -6.11 -27.76 13.13
C LEU A 311 -7.55 -27.61 13.61
N ARG A 312 -8.14 -28.67 14.19
CA ARG A 312 -9.52 -28.64 14.70
C ARG A 312 -9.69 -27.65 15.84
N GLU A 313 -8.72 -27.60 16.74
CA GLU A 313 -8.73 -26.70 17.89
C GLU A 313 -8.53 -25.24 17.48
N SER A 314 -7.66 -24.95 16.50
CA SER A 314 -7.49 -23.59 15.99
C SER A 314 -8.77 -23.08 15.32
N LEU A 315 -9.44 -23.93 14.53
CA LEU A 315 -10.74 -23.61 13.91
C LEU A 315 -11.86 -23.47 14.94
N HIS A 316 -11.84 -24.27 16.02
CA HIS A 316 -12.81 -24.14 17.09
C HIS A 316 -12.77 -22.75 17.75
N LYS A 317 -11.56 -22.23 17.96
CA LYS A 317 -11.31 -20.94 18.62
C LYS A 317 -11.55 -19.75 17.69
N LEU A 318 -11.12 -19.83 16.43
CA LEU A 318 -11.02 -18.65 15.57
C LEU A 318 -11.85 -18.69 14.29
N GLY A 319 -12.45 -19.83 13.92
CA GLY A 319 -13.23 -19.93 12.68
C GLY A 319 -14.42 -18.95 12.62
N VAL A 320 -15.22 -18.87 13.70
CA VAL A 320 -16.37 -17.96 13.78
C VAL A 320 -15.93 -16.49 13.88
N PRO A 321 -14.97 -16.09 14.75
CA PRO A 321 -14.45 -14.73 14.77
C PRO A 321 -13.97 -14.23 13.41
N ILE A 322 -13.24 -15.05 12.64
CA ILE A 322 -12.76 -14.70 11.30
C ILE A 322 -13.93 -14.51 10.32
N LEU A 323 -14.90 -15.43 10.30
CA LEU A 323 -16.09 -15.28 9.46
C LEU A 323 -16.90 -14.03 9.82
N GLN A 324 -17.10 -13.78 11.12
CA GLN A 324 -17.88 -12.64 11.57
C GLN A 324 -17.19 -11.33 11.21
N SER A 325 -15.87 -11.24 11.40
CA SER A 325 -15.07 -10.07 11.01
C SER A 325 -15.22 -9.77 9.51
N SER A 326 -14.94 -10.75 8.65
CA SER A 326 -15.03 -10.57 7.20
C SER A 326 -16.44 -10.21 6.71
N LEU A 327 -17.48 -10.91 7.21
CA LEU A 327 -18.86 -10.63 6.84
C LEU A 327 -19.31 -9.24 7.30
N SER A 328 -18.92 -8.83 8.51
CA SER A 328 -19.27 -7.49 9.02
C SER A 328 -18.66 -6.38 8.15
N THR A 329 -17.39 -6.53 7.75
CA THR A 329 -16.71 -5.58 6.86
C THR A 329 -17.37 -5.54 5.49
N ILE A 330 -17.67 -6.70 4.88
CA ILE A 330 -18.35 -6.76 3.58
C ILE A 330 -19.71 -6.06 3.66
N VAL A 331 -20.54 -6.39 4.67
CA VAL A 331 -21.86 -5.78 4.86
C VAL A 331 -21.76 -4.27 5.06
N SER A 332 -20.75 -3.80 5.82
CA SER A 332 -20.54 -2.37 6.06
C SER A 332 -20.23 -1.57 4.78
N LEU A 333 -19.67 -2.23 3.77
CA LEU A 333 -19.24 -1.59 2.52
C LEU A 333 -20.27 -1.74 1.38
N ILE A 334 -21.29 -2.59 1.52
CA ILE A 334 -22.38 -2.73 0.53
C ILE A 334 -23.00 -1.37 0.13
N PRO A 335 -23.25 -0.40 1.05
CA PRO A 335 -23.82 0.89 0.67
C PRO A 335 -23.04 1.64 -0.41
N LEU A 336 -21.72 1.43 -0.51
CA LEU A 336 -20.88 2.07 -1.53
C LEU A 336 -21.24 1.64 -2.95
N THR A 337 -21.80 0.45 -3.13
CA THR A 337 -22.22 -0.08 -4.44
C THR A 337 -23.45 0.63 -5.01
N PHE A 338 -24.23 1.32 -4.18
CA PHE A 338 -25.41 2.08 -4.62
C PHE A 338 -25.06 3.46 -5.17
N ILE A 339 -23.83 3.93 -4.98
CA ILE A 339 -23.37 5.21 -5.50
C ILE A 339 -22.72 4.97 -6.87
N PRO A 340 -23.20 5.61 -7.96
CA PRO A 340 -22.66 5.43 -9.30
C PRO A 340 -21.32 6.18 -9.44
N SER A 341 -20.29 5.62 -8.80
CA SER A 341 -18.92 6.13 -8.79
C SER A 341 -17.97 4.96 -8.96
N PHE A 342 -17.13 5.04 -10.00
CA PHE A 342 -16.10 4.04 -10.26
C PHE A 342 -15.17 3.83 -9.06
N ILE A 343 -14.75 4.93 -8.41
CA ILE A 343 -13.87 4.93 -7.24
C ILE A 343 -14.47 4.07 -6.10
N LEU A 344 -15.74 4.29 -5.78
CA LEU A 344 -16.41 3.59 -4.69
C LEU A 344 -16.65 2.12 -5.02
N MET A 345 -16.97 1.82 -6.28
CA MET A 345 -17.13 0.45 -6.75
C MET A 345 -15.80 -0.32 -6.73
N ALA A 346 -14.70 0.33 -7.14
CA ALA A 346 -13.35 -0.25 -7.06
C ALA A 346 -12.96 -0.50 -5.59
N PHE A 347 -13.22 0.46 -4.69
CA PHE A 347 -13.00 0.31 -3.26
C PHE A 347 -13.78 -0.87 -2.68
N PHE A 348 -15.07 -0.99 -2.98
CA PHE A 348 -15.88 -2.14 -2.57
C PHE A 348 -15.32 -3.46 -3.12
N THR A 349 -15.00 -3.51 -4.42
CA THR A 349 -14.51 -4.71 -5.08
C THR A 349 -13.21 -5.21 -4.46
N LEU A 350 -12.27 -4.32 -4.17
CA LEU A 350 -10.99 -4.67 -3.54
C LEU A 350 -11.17 -5.14 -2.11
N ASN A 351 -11.99 -4.45 -1.32
CA ASN A 351 -12.29 -4.87 0.04
C ASN A 351 -13.03 -6.22 0.07
N PHE A 352 -13.94 -6.46 -0.86
CA PHE A 352 -14.60 -7.75 -1.02
C PHE A 352 -13.60 -8.87 -1.35
N LEU A 353 -12.65 -8.61 -2.26
CA LEU A 353 -11.59 -9.56 -2.62
C LEU A 353 -10.71 -9.90 -1.41
N VAL A 354 -10.17 -8.91 -0.69
CA VAL A 354 -9.30 -9.19 0.48
C VAL A 354 -10.05 -9.92 1.59
N MET A 355 -11.30 -9.54 1.90
CA MET A 355 -12.08 -10.20 2.96
C MET A 355 -12.40 -11.65 2.60
N SER A 356 -12.71 -11.92 1.33
CA SER A 356 -13.00 -13.27 0.83
C SER A 356 -11.75 -14.13 0.79
N LEU A 357 -10.67 -13.63 0.18
CA LEU A 357 -9.41 -14.36 0.05
C LEU A 357 -8.73 -14.57 1.41
N GLY A 358 -8.74 -13.55 2.27
CA GLY A 358 -8.20 -13.62 3.63
C GLY A 358 -8.94 -14.66 4.48
N THR A 359 -10.27 -14.70 4.40
CA THR A 359 -11.09 -15.73 5.06
C THR A 359 -10.79 -17.13 4.54
N ILE A 360 -10.69 -17.31 3.21
CA ILE A 360 -10.33 -18.60 2.60
C ILE A 360 -8.93 -19.04 3.07
N HIS A 361 -7.96 -18.12 3.12
CA HIS A 361 -6.63 -18.44 3.63
C HIS A 361 -6.65 -18.81 5.11
N GLY A 362 -7.32 -18.00 5.94
CA GLY A 362 -7.35 -18.17 7.39
C GLY A 362 -8.11 -19.41 7.85
N ILE A 363 -9.19 -19.81 7.17
CA ILE A 363 -10.05 -20.92 7.60
C ILE A 363 -9.75 -22.23 6.85
N LEU A 364 -9.31 -22.17 5.59
CA LEU A 364 -9.12 -23.35 4.76
C LEU A 364 -7.66 -23.64 4.48
N ILE A 365 -6.94 -22.72 3.82
CA ILE A 365 -5.61 -23.01 3.25
C ILE A 365 -4.56 -23.14 4.36
N LEU A 366 -4.46 -22.14 5.24
CA LEU A 366 -3.40 -22.07 6.23
C LEU A 366 -3.49 -23.19 7.29
N PRO A 367 -4.66 -23.54 7.85
CA PRO A 367 -4.78 -24.67 8.76
C PRO A 367 -4.35 -25.99 8.10
N VAL A 368 -4.75 -26.23 6.84
CA VAL A 368 -4.38 -27.43 6.09
C VAL A 368 -2.87 -27.47 5.85
N LEU A 369 -2.25 -26.37 5.37
CA LEU A 369 -0.80 -26.27 5.18
C LEU A 369 -0.03 -26.55 6.47
N LEU A 370 -0.44 -25.93 7.58
CA LEU A 370 0.18 -26.14 8.89
C LEU A 370 -0.01 -27.57 9.42
N SER A 371 -1.10 -28.25 9.07
CA SER A 371 -1.30 -29.65 9.46
C SER A 371 -0.42 -30.64 8.70
N VAL A 372 0.04 -30.28 7.50
CA VAL A 372 0.89 -31.13 6.64
C VAL A 372 2.37 -30.83 6.83
N VAL A 373 2.73 -29.55 6.98
CA VAL A 373 4.13 -29.08 6.97
C VAL A 373 4.55 -28.47 8.32
N GLY A 374 3.60 -28.27 9.24
CA GLY A 374 3.88 -27.64 10.53
C GLY A 374 4.58 -28.53 11.56
N PRO A 375 4.96 -27.95 12.71
CA PRO A 375 5.75 -28.62 13.74
C PRO A 375 5.05 -29.87 14.27
N GLY A 376 5.71 -31.03 14.17
CA GLY A 376 5.17 -32.32 14.59
C GLY A 376 4.50 -33.14 13.48
N ALA A 377 4.36 -32.62 12.25
CA ALA A 377 3.83 -33.38 11.12
C ALA A 377 4.72 -34.56 10.69
N CYS A 378 6.03 -34.47 10.97
CA CYS A 378 7.01 -35.53 10.71
C CYS A 378 7.35 -36.39 11.95
N SER A 379 6.81 -36.09 13.14
CA SER A 379 7.12 -36.87 14.34
C SER A 379 6.16 -38.05 14.45
N LYS A 380 6.55 -39.19 13.87
CA LYS A 380 5.83 -40.46 14.01
C LYS A 380 5.84 -40.90 15.49
N LYS A 381 4.88 -40.46 16.30
CA LYS A 381 4.42 -41.30 17.41
C LYS A 381 3.47 -42.33 16.82
N LYS A 382 3.89 -43.59 16.86
CA LYS A 382 3.12 -44.76 16.41
C LYS A 382 1.70 -44.67 16.96
N GLN A 383 0.75 -44.77 16.05
CA GLN A 383 -0.67 -44.84 16.28
C GLN A 383 -1.03 -46.33 16.33
N GLU A 384 -0.70 -46.99 17.44
CA GLU A 384 -1.19 -48.31 17.80
C GLU A 384 -1.74 -48.17 19.23
N ASP A 385 -2.96 -48.67 19.42
CA ASP A 385 -3.79 -48.65 20.64
C ASP A 385 -4.58 -47.36 20.91
N ALA A 386 -5.61 -47.11 20.08
CA ALA A 386 -6.67 -46.13 20.35
C ALA A 386 -8.08 -46.71 20.19
N ASP A 387 -8.23 -48.04 20.30
CA ASP A 387 -9.49 -48.70 20.56
C ASP A 387 -9.35 -49.40 21.91
N GLU A 388 -10.22 -49.04 22.86
CA GLU A 388 -10.28 -49.52 24.26
C GLU A 388 -9.31 -48.91 25.29
N GLU A 389 -9.45 -47.61 25.56
CA GLU A 389 -9.37 -47.18 26.97
C GLU A 389 -10.33 -46.02 27.25
N LYS A 390 -11.35 -46.31 28.06
CA LYS A 390 -12.22 -45.29 28.65
C LYS A 390 -11.32 -44.32 29.41
N VAL A 391 -11.33 -43.05 29.04
CA VAL A 391 -10.65 -41.98 29.77
C VAL A 391 -11.28 -41.85 31.16
N SER A 392 -10.69 -42.58 32.10
CA SER A 392 -10.74 -42.30 33.53
C SER A 392 -9.84 -41.10 33.78
N TYR A 393 -10.37 -40.06 34.42
CA TYR A 393 -9.55 -38.95 34.94
C TYR A 393 -8.69 -39.49 36.09
N PRO A 394 -7.34 -39.55 35.97
CA PRO A 394 -6.54 -39.90 37.12
C PRO A 394 -6.51 -38.70 38.07
N GLY A 395 -6.82 -39.01 39.33
CA GLY A 395 -6.73 -38.08 40.44
C GLY A 395 -5.32 -37.53 40.61
N LYS A 396 -5.29 -36.40 41.32
CA LYS A 396 -4.13 -35.79 41.94
C LYS A 396 -3.21 -36.87 42.51
N ASP A 397 -1.91 -36.75 42.21
CA ASP A 397 -0.78 -36.91 43.14
C ASP A 397 0.48 -37.31 42.35
N HIS A 398 1.18 -36.29 41.83
CA HIS A 398 2.64 -36.16 41.77
C HIS A 398 2.98 -34.93 40.92
N GLU A 399 2.76 -33.76 41.50
CA GLU A 399 3.28 -32.49 40.98
C GLU A 399 4.74 -32.39 41.45
N LEU A 400 5.70 -32.57 40.55
CA LEU A 400 7.06 -32.05 40.76
C LEU A 400 6.93 -30.54 40.88
N SER A 401 7.10 -30.04 42.11
CA SER A 401 6.96 -28.63 42.47
C SER A 401 8.02 -27.79 41.74
N TRP A 402 7.56 -26.96 40.81
CA TRP A 402 8.34 -25.98 40.05
C TRP A 402 8.59 -24.67 40.81
N LYS A 403 8.45 -24.66 42.14
CA LYS A 403 8.37 -23.44 42.96
C LYS A 403 9.71 -22.72 43.26
N ASP A 404 10.84 -23.15 42.71
CA ASP A 404 12.17 -22.65 43.13
C ASP A 404 13.11 -22.19 41.99
N CYS A 405 12.62 -21.72 40.84
CA CYS A 405 13.51 -21.22 39.76
C CYS A 405 13.20 -19.76 39.37
N GLU A 406 14.17 -18.87 39.62
CA GLU A 406 14.08 -17.42 39.43
C GLU A 406 14.60 -16.99 38.04
N VAL A 407 13.91 -16.04 37.38
CA VAL A 407 14.30 -15.43 36.09
C VAL A 407 14.85 -14.03 36.34
N VAL A 408 16.15 -13.82 36.06
CA VAL A 408 16.83 -12.52 36.23
C VAL A 408 17.15 -11.93 34.86
N VAL A 409 16.71 -10.69 34.59
CA VAL A 409 17.00 -9.91 33.37
C VAL A 409 17.82 -8.67 33.78
N ARG A 410 18.96 -8.40 33.12
CA ARG A 410 19.80 -7.22 33.43
C ARG A 410 19.99 -6.30 32.23
N LYS A 411 20.19 -5.00 32.55
CA LYS A 411 20.17 -3.81 31.66
C LYS A 411 21.23 -3.77 30.54
N ALA A 412 22.15 -4.73 30.45
CA ALA A 412 23.26 -4.74 29.48
C ALA A 412 23.28 -6.04 28.68
N GLY A 413 22.45 -6.09 27.63
CA GLY A 413 22.24 -7.30 26.82
C GLY A 413 21.31 -8.28 27.52
N ILE A 414 20.30 -8.76 26.81
CA ILE A 414 19.30 -9.70 27.36
C ILE A 414 20.00 -11.02 27.68
N MET A 415 20.46 -11.15 28.92
CA MET A 415 21.05 -12.37 29.46
C MET A 415 20.04 -12.91 30.45
N VAL A 416 19.38 -14.00 30.08
CA VAL A 416 18.41 -14.67 30.94
C VAL A 416 19.07 -15.92 31.51
N HIS A 417 19.28 -15.93 32.82
CA HIS A 417 19.84 -17.08 33.52
C HIS A 417 18.75 -17.75 34.36
N ARG A 418 18.62 -19.07 34.23
CA ARG A 418 17.84 -19.89 35.17
C ARG A 418 18.78 -20.31 36.31
N ARG A 419 18.51 -19.90 37.54
CA ARG A 419 19.21 -20.41 38.73
C ARG A 419 18.27 -21.37 39.44
N CYS A 420 18.54 -22.68 39.36
CA CYS A 420 17.81 -23.69 40.12
C CYS A 420 18.73 -24.24 41.23
N LYS A 421 18.21 -24.39 42.45
CA LYS A 421 18.99 -24.72 43.67
C LYS A 421 19.46 -26.19 43.79
N SER A 422 19.33 -27.05 42.77
CA SER A 422 19.66 -28.48 42.92
C SER A 422 20.26 -29.20 41.69
N LEU A 423 20.89 -28.50 40.75
CA LEU A 423 21.68 -29.17 39.70
C LEU A 423 23.11 -28.65 39.64
N ASP A 424 24.05 -29.59 39.59
CA ASP A 424 25.49 -29.37 39.46
C ASP A 424 25.83 -28.35 38.37
N ALA A 425 26.72 -27.43 38.73
CA ALA A 425 27.14 -26.26 37.94
C ALA A 425 27.94 -26.58 36.66
N SER A 426 28.01 -27.84 36.21
CA SER A 426 28.84 -28.29 35.09
C SER A 426 28.10 -28.42 33.75
N VAL A 427 26.78 -28.25 33.70
CA VAL A 427 25.97 -28.40 32.46
C VAL A 427 25.63 -27.05 31.77
N LEU A 428 25.94 -25.92 32.40
CA LEU A 428 25.56 -24.58 31.92
C LEU A 428 26.66 -23.81 31.16
N SER A 429 27.82 -24.42 30.88
CA SER A 429 28.94 -23.74 30.22
C SER A 429 28.95 -23.82 28.68
N GLY A 430 27.79 -23.93 28.04
CA GLY A 430 27.70 -24.07 26.58
C GLY A 430 26.61 -23.19 25.97
N GLY A 431 26.85 -21.88 25.84
CA GLY A 431 25.95 -21.00 25.10
C GLY A 431 26.07 -19.52 25.46
N VAL A 432 27.22 -18.90 25.19
CA VAL A 432 27.41 -17.45 25.35
C VAL A 432 26.68 -16.73 24.22
N ALA A 433 25.63 -15.97 24.54
CA ALA A 433 25.00 -15.03 23.63
C ALA A 433 25.83 -13.72 23.57
N LYS A 434 26.75 -13.62 22.60
CA LYS A 434 27.26 -12.33 22.11
C LYS A 434 26.44 -11.96 20.88
N ASN A 435 25.81 -10.78 20.92
CA ASN A 435 25.04 -10.13 19.84
C ASN A 435 23.55 -10.51 19.76
N GLY A 436 22.73 -9.83 20.56
CA GLY A 436 21.45 -9.23 20.13
C GLY A 436 20.30 -10.11 19.61
N PHE A 437 20.48 -11.41 19.40
CA PHE A 437 19.45 -12.30 18.88
C PHE A 437 19.23 -13.46 19.85
N ILE A 438 18.04 -13.49 20.46
CA ILE A 438 17.57 -14.63 21.25
C ILE A 438 17.18 -15.74 20.27
N ASN A 439 18.15 -16.53 19.83
CA ASN A 439 17.89 -17.74 19.08
C ASN A 439 18.25 -19.01 19.87
N GLU A 440 17.35 -19.96 19.71
CA GLU A 440 17.46 -21.42 19.88
C GLU A 440 17.35 -22.08 21.27
N ALA A 441 17.56 -21.41 22.41
CA ALA A 441 17.61 -22.18 23.66
C ALA A 441 16.25 -22.41 24.37
N PHE A 442 15.30 -21.45 24.41
CA PHE A 442 14.09 -21.60 25.23
C PHE A 442 12.88 -20.81 24.69
N PRO A 443 11.90 -21.45 24.01
CA PRO A 443 10.69 -20.80 23.49
C PRO A 443 9.83 -20.12 24.58
N GLY A 444 9.91 -20.57 25.84
CA GLY A 444 9.19 -19.97 26.96
C GLY A 444 9.70 -18.58 27.36
N LEU A 445 11.01 -18.33 27.17
CA LEU A 445 11.69 -17.08 27.53
C LEU A 445 11.25 -15.89 26.68
N ARG A 446 10.90 -16.14 25.40
CA ARG A 446 10.46 -15.09 24.46
C ARG A 446 9.16 -14.44 24.93
N LYS A 447 8.23 -15.23 25.46
CA LYS A 447 6.94 -14.75 25.99
C LYS A 447 7.14 -13.85 27.21
N GLU A 448 8.08 -14.19 28.08
CA GLU A 448 8.41 -13.40 29.27
C GLU A 448 9.15 -12.12 28.93
N ALA A 449 10.13 -12.19 28.02
CA ALA A 449 10.92 -11.05 27.58
C ALA A 449 10.05 -9.92 26.97
N TRP A 450 8.97 -10.27 26.25
CA TRP A 450 8.04 -9.31 25.67
C TRP A 450 7.35 -8.42 26.70
N ASN A 451 7.05 -8.93 27.89
CA ASN A 451 6.42 -8.13 28.95
C ASN A 451 7.36 -7.01 29.45
N PHE A 452 8.68 -7.22 29.40
CA PHE A 452 9.66 -6.20 29.76
C PHE A 452 9.96 -5.25 28.59
N LEU A 453 10.03 -5.78 27.36
CA LEU A 453 10.28 -4.98 26.15
C LEU A 453 9.13 -4.01 25.81
N LEU A 454 7.88 -4.42 26.05
CA LEU A 454 6.70 -3.57 25.88
C LEU A 454 6.44 -2.67 27.10
N GLY A 455 7.31 -2.70 28.11
CA GLY A 455 7.17 -1.90 29.33
C GLY A 455 6.00 -2.32 30.23
N MET A 456 5.43 -3.51 30.06
CA MET A 456 4.39 -4.03 30.97
C MET A 456 4.95 -4.34 32.36
N TYR A 457 6.23 -4.75 32.45
CA TYR A 457 6.94 -4.92 33.71
C TYR A 457 8.22 -4.07 33.75
N PRO A 458 8.50 -3.39 34.89
CA PRO A 458 9.80 -2.79 35.12
C PRO A 458 10.90 -3.87 35.10
N TYR A 459 12.04 -3.59 34.47
CA TYR A 459 13.18 -4.52 34.41
C TYR A 459 13.70 -4.93 35.78
N ASP A 460 13.49 -4.10 36.80
CA ASP A 460 13.94 -4.33 38.17
C ASP A 460 12.84 -4.94 39.07
N SER A 461 11.67 -5.30 38.52
CA SER A 461 10.55 -5.87 39.29
C SER A 461 10.83 -7.28 39.79
N THR A 462 10.28 -7.62 40.96
CA THR A 462 10.34 -8.98 41.55
C THR A 462 9.19 -9.86 41.05
N GLU A 463 9.26 -11.17 41.27
CA GLU A 463 8.20 -12.11 40.83
C GLU A 463 6.86 -11.87 41.54
N GLU A 464 6.90 -11.58 42.84
CA GLU A 464 5.71 -11.24 43.63
C GLU A 464 5.03 -9.96 43.12
N GLU A 465 5.81 -8.91 42.83
CA GLU A 465 5.29 -7.66 42.24
C GLU A 465 4.64 -7.91 40.87
N ARG A 466 5.20 -8.80 40.05
CA ARG A 466 4.64 -9.16 38.74
C ARG A 466 3.37 -9.99 38.85
N GLU A 467 3.26 -10.86 39.85
CA GLU A 467 2.02 -11.61 40.12
C GLU A 467 0.91 -10.69 40.62
N GLU A 468 1.23 -9.77 41.51
CA GLU A 468 0.29 -8.77 42.01
C GLU A 468 -0.22 -7.87 40.87
N PHE A 469 0.69 -7.37 40.03
CA PHE A 469 0.33 -6.56 38.85
C PHE A 469 -0.59 -7.33 37.89
N ARG A 470 -0.36 -8.64 37.72
CA ARG A 470 -1.20 -9.50 36.88
C ARG A 470 -2.60 -9.66 37.48
N LYS A 471 -2.70 -9.86 38.80
CA LYS A 471 -3.99 -9.90 39.51
C LYS A 471 -4.75 -8.59 39.37
N THR A 472 -4.08 -7.45 39.55
CA THR A 472 -4.71 -6.13 39.40
C THR A 472 -5.26 -5.93 37.99
N LYS A 473 -4.49 -6.29 36.94
CA LYS A 473 -4.96 -6.17 35.55
C LYS A 473 -6.10 -7.11 35.19
N VAL A 474 -6.11 -8.31 35.76
CA VAL A 474 -7.23 -9.26 35.59
C VAL A 474 -8.48 -8.72 36.30
N ASP A 475 -8.34 -8.17 37.50
CA ASP A 475 -9.44 -7.53 38.22
C ASP A 475 -9.98 -6.28 37.49
N ASP A 476 -9.10 -5.45 36.94
CA ASP A 476 -9.46 -4.30 36.09
C ASP A 476 -10.25 -4.75 34.86
N PHE A 477 -9.81 -5.82 34.19
CA PHE A 477 -10.51 -6.41 33.05
C PHE A 477 -11.92 -6.87 33.43
N TYR A 478 -12.07 -7.60 34.55
CA TYR A 478 -13.38 -8.04 35.03
C TYR A 478 -14.26 -6.87 35.48
N ARG A 479 -13.69 -5.81 36.07
CA ARG A 479 -14.43 -4.58 36.40
C ARG A 479 -14.93 -3.87 35.14
N MET A 480 -14.10 -3.75 34.11
CA MET A 480 -14.48 -3.18 32.82
C MET A 480 -15.57 -4.01 32.13
N GLU A 481 -15.48 -5.33 32.17
CA GLU A 481 -16.47 -6.25 31.59
C GLU A 481 -17.83 -6.16 32.34
N LEU A 482 -17.80 -6.01 33.66
CA LEU A 482 -18.99 -5.77 34.48
C LEU A 482 -19.60 -4.39 34.20
N GLN A 483 -18.78 -3.34 34.07
CA GLN A 483 -19.24 -2.01 33.68
C GLN A 483 -19.90 -2.01 32.30
N ARG A 484 -19.33 -2.75 31.34
CA ARG A 484 -19.90 -2.91 29.99
C ARG A 484 -21.27 -3.59 30.01
N ARG A 485 -21.50 -4.52 30.93
CA ARG A 485 -22.81 -5.19 31.12
C ARG A 485 -23.84 -4.34 31.86
N SER A 486 -23.42 -3.28 32.57
CA SER A 486 -24.29 -2.40 33.36
C SER A 486 -24.55 -1.04 32.72
N ILE A 487 -24.12 -0.81 31.47
CA ILE A 487 -24.44 0.42 30.74
C ILE A 487 -25.97 0.49 30.60
N SER A 488 -26.59 1.50 31.22
CA SER A 488 -28.03 1.74 31.09
C SER A 488 -28.32 2.37 29.72
N ALA A 489 -29.55 2.19 29.23
CA ALA A 489 -29.99 2.74 27.94
C ALA A 489 -29.82 4.28 27.84
N GLU A 490 -29.77 5.00 28.97
CA GLU A 490 -29.47 6.44 29.01
C GLU A 490 -28.00 6.77 28.68
N GLN A 491 -27.05 5.88 29.01
CA GLN A 491 -25.63 6.09 28.70
C GLN A 491 -25.28 5.77 27.23
N GLU A 492 -26.00 4.85 26.59
CA GLU A 492 -25.90 4.59 25.13
C GLU A 492 -26.42 5.78 24.30
N SER A 493 -27.47 6.46 24.76
CA SER A 493 -28.01 7.67 24.13
C SER A 493 -27.01 8.84 24.11
N CYS A 494 -26.22 8.97 25.19
CA CYS A 494 -25.23 10.05 25.29
C CYS A 494 -23.97 9.81 24.44
N CYS A 495 -23.58 8.54 24.22
CA CYS A 495 -22.45 8.20 23.36
C CYS A 495 -22.79 8.16 21.86
N SER A 496 -24.08 8.08 21.49
CA SER A 496 -24.53 8.15 20.09
C SER A 496 -24.77 9.59 19.60
N ALA A 497 -24.62 10.58 20.47
CA ALA A 497 -24.71 12.01 20.16
C ALA A 497 -23.33 12.70 19.98
N LEU A 498 -22.24 11.93 20.02
CA LEU A 498 -20.88 12.31 19.59
C LEU A 498 -20.54 11.56 18.30
#